data_AF-A0A1L7X0A4-F1
#
_entry.id   AF-A0A1L7X0A4-F1
#
_cell.length_a   1.000
_cell.length_b   1.000
_cell.length_c   1.000
_cell.angle_alpha   90.00
_cell.angle_beta   90.00
_cell.angle_gamma   90.00
#
_symmetry.space_group_name_H-M   'P 1'
#
loop_
_entity.id
_entity.type
_entity.pdbx_description
1 polymer ?
#
loop_
_entity_poly.entity_id
_entity_poly.type
_entity_poly.pdbx_seq_one_letter_code
_entity_poly.pdbx_strand_id
1 'polypeptide(L)'
;MPTPSHSLVSRVTEDANGLFPSPFSVNPLPDHLGNTLLPVAIMGLFSFMSTFGLLCFITHRMIAWKKYYRTFPGYNQYLLLIYNLLLADFQQSIAFLLSFHWISKNAILAPTAACFIQGWMVQVGDVGSGIWVLAIGLHTWYSVTGRKLGYFAFTSCIVSIWIFILVLAVIGPISHKSTYFVSTGAWCWINENYRLERVLLHYMWILLAQFGTVVIYTIVFFYLRRHANQVEPASRSPSSRKIGRAARSMVFYPIAYVAFSLPLPAGRLALWSGREVSLNYFCATATLMTSCGLVDTILYTLTRRVLVTEIGDGSLGTAESVGDNRVMMSSGMRMQRRRGDDPSDSTEEIFGIVKTQRFEVTGEPVTEETFDVVKTRVEIKGKST
;
A
#
# COMPACT_ATOMS: atom_id res chain seq x y z
N MET A 1 30.52 -47.47 6.73
CA MET A 1 29.75 -46.33 7.28
C MET A 1 30.66 -45.11 7.26
N PRO A 2 30.43 -44.10 6.40
CA PRO A 2 31.20 -42.87 6.45
C PRO A 2 30.56 -41.91 7.47
N THR A 3 31.40 -41.41 8.36
CA THR A 3 31.16 -40.35 9.35
C THR A 3 30.58 -39.07 8.71
N PRO A 4 29.67 -38.36 9.38
CA PRO A 4 29.17 -37.08 8.88
C PRO A 4 30.28 -36.03 9.01
N SER A 5 30.76 -35.55 7.86
CA SER A 5 31.58 -34.35 7.77
C SER A 5 30.73 -33.17 8.25
N HIS A 6 30.91 -32.76 9.50
CA HIS A 6 30.52 -31.43 9.95
C HIS A 6 31.20 -30.43 9.02
N SER A 7 30.42 -29.82 8.14
CA SER A 7 30.83 -28.66 7.37
C SER A 7 31.38 -27.62 8.34
N LEU A 8 32.67 -27.32 8.22
CA LEU A 8 33.34 -26.20 8.87
C LEU A 8 32.66 -24.91 8.38
N VAL A 9 31.58 -24.51 9.05
CA VAL A 9 31.12 -23.13 9.02
C VAL A 9 32.27 -22.33 9.61
N SER A 10 32.97 -21.53 8.80
CA SER A 10 33.93 -20.55 9.31
C SER A 10 33.26 -19.77 10.41
N ARG A 11 33.67 -20.01 11.67
CA ARG A 11 33.19 -19.23 12.80
C ARG A 11 33.59 -17.80 12.50
N VAL A 12 32.60 -16.93 12.31
CA VAL A 12 32.84 -15.50 12.15
C VAL A 12 33.40 -15.00 13.47
N THR A 13 34.72 -14.86 13.55
CA THR A 13 35.43 -14.35 14.73
C THR A 13 35.64 -12.86 14.55
N GLU A 14 35.35 -12.10 15.59
CA GLU A 14 35.63 -10.66 15.64
C GLU A 14 37.15 -10.41 15.64
N ASP A 15 37.56 -9.32 15.00
CA ASP A 15 38.92 -8.80 15.01
C ASP A 15 39.24 -8.09 16.33
N ALA A 16 40.44 -7.52 16.44
CA ALA A 16 40.89 -6.80 17.63
C ALA A 16 40.00 -5.58 18.00
N ASN A 17 39.16 -5.11 17.08
CA ASN A 17 38.24 -3.99 17.26
C ASN A 17 36.79 -4.45 17.47
N GLY A 18 36.54 -5.76 17.59
CA GLY A 18 35.17 -6.30 17.72
C GLY A 18 34.40 -6.37 16.39
N LEU A 19 35.08 -6.23 15.24
CA LEU A 19 34.45 -6.23 13.91
C LEU A 19 34.70 -7.54 13.17
N PHE A 20 33.77 -7.97 12.35
CA PHE A 20 33.97 -9.14 11.50
C PHE A 20 34.92 -8.83 10.35
N PRO A 21 35.86 -9.73 10.01
CA PRO A 21 36.77 -9.53 8.89
C PRO A 21 36.04 -9.61 7.54
N SER A 22 36.72 -9.18 6.47
CA SER A 22 36.25 -9.39 5.09
C SER A 22 35.97 -10.88 4.83
N PRO A 23 34.87 -11.24 4.14
CA PRO A 23 33.93 -10.39 3.40
C PRO A 23 32.75 -9.83 4.22
N PHE A 24 32.66 -10.14 5.52
CA PHE A 24 31.52 -9.78 6.37
C PHE A 24 31.51 -8.32 6.83
N SER A 25 32.67 -7.65 6.74
CA SER A 25 32.80 -6.19 6.73
C SER A 25 33.66 -5.74 5.53
N VAL A 26 33.44 -4.52 5.07
CA VAL A 26 34.15 -3.89 3.95
C VAL A 26 34.77 -2.59 4.44
N ASN A 27 36.10 -2.52 4.47
CA ASN A 27 36.86 -1.34 4.88
C ASN A 27 38.23 -1.31 4.15
N PRO A 28 38.53 -0.29 3.33
CA PRO A 28 37.65 0.80 2.91
C PRO A 28 36.58 0.34 1.91
N LEU A 29 35.58 1.19 1.67
CA LEU A 29 34.61 0.99 0.59
C LEU A 29 35.31 1.15 -0.76
N PRO A 30 35.17 0.20 -1.71
CA PRO A 30 35.73 0.36 -3.04
C PRO A 30 35.15 1.59 -3.77
N ASP A 31 35.99 2.36 -4.48
CA ASP A 31 35.59 3.63 -5.11
C ASP A 31 34.38 3.49 -6.06
N HIS A 32 34.37 2.42 -6.86
CA HIS A 32 33.26 2.12 -7.76
C HIS A 32 31.96 1.83 -7.02
N LEU A 33 32.04 1.20 -5.84
CA LEU A 33 30.87 0.84 -5.04
C LEU A 33 30.22 2.09 -4.46
N GLY A 34 30.99 3.05 -3.95
CA GLY A 34 30.47 4.33 -3.45
C GLY A 34 29.64 5.08 -4.51
N ASN A 35 30.13 5.14 -5.75
CA ASN A 35 29.42 5.78 -6.86
C ASN A 35 28.11 5.07 -7.23
N THR A 36 28.09 3.74 -7.17
CA THR A 36 26.86 2.96 -7.47
C THR A 36 25.88 2.89 -6.31
N LEU A 37 26.34 3.09 -5.07
CA LEU A 37 25.52 3.08 -3.87
C LEU A 37 24.80 4.42 -3.66
N LEU A 38 25.34 5.52 -4.19
CA LEU A 38 24.74 6.85 -4.10
C LEU A 38 23.32 6.93 -4.73
N PRO A 39 23.06 6.43 -5.95
CA PRO A 39 21.71 6.35 -6.51
C PRO A 39 20.73 5.57 -5.62
N VAL A 40 21.17 4.47 -5.00
CA VAL A 40 20.35 3.68 -4.07
C VAL A 40 19.92 4.54 -2.88
N ALA A 41 20.86 5.30 -2.30
CA ALA A 41 20.61 6.19 -1.18
C ALA A 41 19.66 7.34 -1.54
N ILE A 42 19.86 7.97 -2.71
CA ILE A 42 19.02 9.06 -3.22
C ILE A 42 17.58 8.57 -3.47
N MET A 43 17.41 7.45 -4.15
CA MET A 43 16.07 6.88 -4.36
C MET A 43 15.43 6.43 -3.05
N GLY A 44 16.22 5.89 -2.11
CA GLY A 44 15.78 5.62 -0.75
C GLY A 44 15.24 6.87 -0.04
N LEU A 45 15.88 8.03 -0.21
CA LEU A 45 15.41 9.30 0.35
C LEU A 45 14.09 9.77 -0.29
N PHE A 46 13.97 9.73 -1.62
CA PHE A 46 12.72 10.11 -2.28
C PHE A 46 11.56 9.19 -1.88
N SER A 47 11.80 7.88 -1.83
CA SER A 47 10.82 6.92 -1.33
C SER A 47 10.47 7.20 0.12
N PHE A 48 11.44 7.40 1.01
CA PHE A 48 11.18 7.74 2.41
C PHE A 48 10.29 8.97 2.55
N MET A 49 10.67 10.08 1.90
CA MET A 49 9.92 11.35 1.98
C MET A 49 8.50 11.20 1.44
N SER A 50 8.34 10.53 0.31
CA SER A 50 7.03 10.33 -0.33
C SER A 50 6.13 9.39 0.48
N THR A 51 6.63 8.23 0.91
CA THR A 51 5.87 7.28 1.73
C THR A 51 5.55 7.86 3.09
N PHE A 52 6.50 8.55 3.74
CA PHE A 52 6.27 9.19 5.03
C PHE A 52 5.22 10.29 4.93
N GLY A 53 5.35 11.19 3.94
CA GLY A 53 4.37 12.25 3.71
C GLY A 53 2.97 11.71 3.45
N LEU A 54 2.86 10.65 2.64
CA LEU A 54 1.56 10.03 2.34
C LEU A 54 0.98 9.29 3.55
N LEU A 55 1.80 8.55 4.31
CA LEU A 55 1.38 7.90 5.56
C LEU A 55 0.88 8.94 6.57
N CYS A 56 1.63 10.03 6.78
CA CYS A 56 1.20 11.13 7.63
C CYS A 56 -0.13 11.73 7.16
N PHE A 57 -0.29 11.96 5.85
CA PHE A 57 -1.53 12.48 5.28
C PHE A 57 -2.71 11.54 5.52
N ILE A 58 -2.58 10.24 5.21
CA ILE A 58 -3.65 9.25 5.38
C ILE A 58 -3.97 9.08 6.87
N THR A 59 -2.97 8.97 7.74
CA THR A 59 -3.15 8.85 9.19
C THR A 59 -3.84 10.08 9.77
N HIS A 60 -3.40 11.28 9.41
CA HIS A 60 -4.08 12.51 9.82
C HIS A 60 -5.55 12.51 9.39
N ARG A 61 -5.85 12.08 8.16
CA ARG A 61 -7.23 11.97 7.66
C ARG A 61 -8.05 10.91 8.39
N MET A 62 -7.44 9.79 8.80
CA MET A 62 -8.09 8.76 9.61
C MET A 62 -8.39 9.24 11.03
N ILE A 63 -7.49 10.01 11.65
CA ILE A 63 -7.69 10.54 13.02
C ILE A 63 -8.70 11.69 13.02
N ALA A 64 -8.51 12.68 12.15
CA ALA A 64 -9.39 13.85 12.05
C ALA A 64 -10.67 13.57 11.23
N TRP A 65 -11.07 12.31 11.10
CA TRP A 65 -12.12 11.89 10.18
C TRP A 65 -13.45 12.61 10.43
N LYS A 66 -13.83 12.84 11.69
CA LYS A 66 -15.08 13.56 12.05
C LYS A 66 -15.18 14.96 11.44
N LYS A 67 -14.05 15.59 11.13
CA LYS A 67 -13.99 16.92 10.50
C LYS A 67 -14.22 16.86 8.99
N TYR A 68 -13.89 15.74 8.35
CA TYR A 68 -13.84 15.63 6.90
C TYR A 68 -14.86 14.66 6.32
N TYR A 69 -15.34 13.70 7.11
CA TYR A 69 -16.08 12.52 6.65
C TYR A 69 -17.21 12.16 7.63
N ARG A 70 -18.36 11.74 7.10
CA ARG A 70 -19.50 11.22 7.87
C ARG A 70 -19.28 9.78 8.36
N THR A 71 -18.49 9.02 7.60
CA THR A 71 -18.14 7.62 7.84
C THR A 71 -16.64 7.50 8.05
N PHE A 72 -16.23 6.59 8.94
CA PHE A 72 -14.82 6.38 9.25
C PHE A 72 -14.07 5.83 8.02
N PRO A 73 -13.02 6.50 7.51
CA PRO A 73 -12.28 6.06 6.32
C PRO A 73 -11.66 4.67 6.42
N GLY A 74 -11.37 4.20 7.64
CA GLY A 74 -10.83 2.86 7.88
C GLY A 74 -11.80 1.72 7.58
N TYR A 75 -13.08 1.99 7.28
CA TYR A 75 -13.97 0.95 6.72
C TYR A 75 -13.63 0.59 5.27
N ASN A 76 -12.86 1.41 4.58
CA ASN A 76 -12.40 1.13 3.22
C ASN A 76 -11.24 0.12 3.25
N GLN A 77 -11.53 -1.12 2.89
CA GLN A 77 -10.59 -2.24 2.88
C GLN A 77 -9.38 -1.97 1.98
N TYR A 78 -9.57 -1.39 0.78
CA TYR A 78 -8.46 -1.07 -0.13
C TYR A 78 -7.54 0.02 0.45
N LEU A 79 -8.10 1.04 1.12
CA LEU A 79 -7.30 2.06 1.77
C LEU A 79 -6.41 1.46 2.86
N LEU A 80 -6.94 0.54 3.67
CA LEU A 80 -6.17 -0.16 4.69
C LEU A 80 -5.07 -1.05 4.09
N LEU A 81 -5.35 -1.76 2.99
CA LEU A 81 -4.33 -2.58 2.32
C LEU A 81 -3.19 -1.71 1.77
N ILE A 82 -3.52 -0.62 1.07
CA ILE A 82 -2.52 0.31 0.53
C ILE A 82 -1.73 0.99 1.66
N TYR A 83 -2.39 1.34 2.77
CA TYR A 83 -1.70 1.91 3.93
C TYR A 83 -0.64 0.95 4.48
N ASN A 84 -0.93 -0.35 4.57
CA ASN A 84 0.02 -1.33 5.04
C ASN A 84 1.16 -1.61 4.04
N LEU A 85 0.87 -1.57 2.72
CA LEU A 85 1.89 -1.58 1.68
C LEU A 85 2.88 -0.41 1.86
N LEU A 86 2.35 0.82 1.94
CA LEU A 86 3.17 2.03 2.16
C LEU A 86 3.98 1.97 3.45
N LEU A 87 3.45 1.34 4.50
CA LEU A 87 4.17 1.13 5.76
C LEU A 87 5.33 0.14 5.62
N ALA A 88 5.22 -0.87 4.75
CA ALA A 88 6.31 -1.77 4.42
C ALA A 88 7.37 -1.07 3.55
N ASP A 89 6.96 -0.32 2.53
CA ASP A 89 7.89 0.42 1.66
C ASP A 89 8.62 1.54 2.44
N PHE A 90 7.96 2.15 3.41
CA PHE A 90 8.59 3.08 4.34
C PHE A 90 9.73 2.40 5.12
N GLN A 91 9.49 1.22 5.68
CA GLN A 91 10.53 0.46 6.40
C GLN A 91 11.68 0.06 5.45
N GLN A 92 11.35 -0.39 4.25
CA GLN A 92 12.34 -0.69 3.22
C GLN A 92 13.19 0.55 2.89
N SER A 93 12.58 1.72 2.73
CA SER A 93 13.30 2.96 2.41
C SER A 93 14.29 3.39 3.51
N ILE A 94 13.95 3.16 4.79
CA ILE A 94 14.87 3.39 5.92
C ILE A 94 16.11 2.51 5.80
N ALA A 95 15.92 1.24 5.40
CA ALA A 95 17.02 0.30 5.22
C ALA A 95 18.06 0.82 4.22
N PHE A 96 17.60 1.41 3.12
CA PHE A 96 18.49 1.92 2.08
C PHE A 96 18.93 3.36 2.30
N LEU A 97 18.25 4.15 3.13
CA LEU A 97 18.75 5.43 3.64
C LEU A 97 20.05 5.27 4.44
N LEU A 98 20.22 4.15 5.14
CA LEU A 98 21.48 3.82 5.83
C LEU A 98 22.68 3.70 4.89
N SER A 99 22.46 3.62 3.57
CA SER A 99 23.53 3.70 2.59
C SER A 99 24.30 5.04 2.66
N PHE A 100 23.65 6.16 3.01
CA PHE A 100 24.35 7.43 3.26
C PHE A 100 25.35 7.32 4.42
N HIS A 101 24.98 6.58 5.47
CA HIS A 101 25.87 6.34 6.61
C HIS A 101 27.13 5.59 6.18
N TRP A 102 26.98 4.55 5.36
CA TRP A 102 28.12 3.76 4.86
C TRP A 102 29.00 4.52 3.88
N ILE A 103 28.40 5.32 2.99
CA ILE A 103 29.14 6.20 2.07
C ILE A 103 29.96 7.21 2.88
N SER A 104 29.36 7.86 3.88
CA SER A 104 30.07 8.84 4.73
C SER A 104 31.16 8.20 5.59
N LYS A 105 30.95 6.97 6.06
CA LYS A 105 31.95 6.20 6.81
C LYS A 105 33.07 5.62 5.93
N ASN A 106 32.88 5.62 4.61
CA ASN A 106 33.71 4.91 3.64
C ASN A 106 33.97 3.44 4.02
N ALA A 107 32.97 2.77 4.60
CA ALA A 107 33.05 1.37 5.04
C ALA A 107 31.64 0.82 5.29
N ILE A 108 31.48 -0.51 5.24
CA ILE A 108 30.29 -1.24 5.71
C ILE A 108 30.76 -2.21 6.80
N LEU A 109 30.30 -2.01 8.03
CA LEU A 109 30.89 -2.68 9.20
C LEU A 109 29.86 -3.57 9.91
N ALA A 110 30.21 -4.83 10.14
CA ALA A 110 29.47 -5.77 10.97
C ALA A 110 30.36 -6.28 12.11
N PRO A 111 29.83 -6.65 13.28
CA PRO A 111 28.44 -6.55 13.73
C PRO A 111 28.16 -5.18 14.38
N THR A 112 27.62 -4.22 13.63
CA THR A 112 27.23 -2.90 14.18
C THR A 112 25.72 -2.75 14.26
N ALA A 113 25.24 -1.83 15.12
CA ALA A 113 23.82 -1.51 15.20
C ALA A 113 23.25 -1.01 13.86
N ALA A 114 24.01 -0.20 13.10
CA ALA A 114 23.61 0.24 11.77
C ALA A 114 23.42 -0.95 10.81
N CYS A 115 24.31 -1.94 10.86
CA CYS A 115 24.22 -3.15 10.05
C CYS A 115 23.00 -4.01 10.42
N PHE A 116 22.74 -4.16 11.73
CA PHE A 116 21.56 -4.87 12.21
C PHE A 116 20.26 -4.18 11.80
N ILE A 117 20.15 -2.86 12.00
CA ILE A 117 18.97 -2.08 11.64
C ILE A 117 18.73 -2.14 10.13
N GLN A 118 19.79 -1.99 9.32
CA GLN A 118 19.67 -2.12 7.88
C GLN A 118 19.17 -3.51 7.47
N GLY A 119 19.82 -4.58 7.95
CA GLY A 119 19.44 -5.95 7.62
C GLY A 119 18.01 -6.30 8.04
N TRP A 120 17.60 -5.85 9.23
CA TRP A 120 16.24 -6.01 9.74
C TRP A 120 15.20 -5.27 8.87
N MET A 121 15.47 -4.01 8.53
CA MET A 121 14.55 -3.19 7.75
C MET A 121 14.43 -3.68 6.29
N VAL A 122 15.53 -4.19 5.69
CA VAL A 122 15.48 -4.91 4.40
C VAL A 122 14.59 -6.14 4.53
N GLN A 123 14.79 -6.93 5.59
CA GLN A 123 14.06 -8.18 5.80
C GLN A 123 12.55 -7.97 5.95
N VAL A 124 12.13 -7.00 6.77
CA VAL A 124 10.71 -6.70 7.01
C VAL A 124 10.11 -5.95 5.81
N GLY A 125 10.83 -4.97 5.27
CA GLY A 125 10.37 -4.12 4.17
C GLY A 125 10.15 -4.88 2.87
N ASP A 126 11.18 -5.56 2.36
CA ASP A 126 11.11 -6.24 1.06
C ASP A 126 10.06 -7.36 1.05
N VAL A 127 10.06 -8.21 2.09
CA VAL A 127 9.07 -9.28 2.24
C VAL A 127 7.69 -8.71 2.47
N GLY A 128 7.57 -7.69 3.33
CA GLY A 128 6.30 -7.04 3.63
C GLY A 128 5.66 -6.42 2.39
N SER A 129 6.42 -5.67 1.61
CA SER A 129 5.95 -5.04 0.37
C SER A 129 5.34 -6.10 -0.57
N GLY A 130 6.06 -7.20 -0.82
CA GLY A 130 5.55 -8.30 -1.66
C GLY A 130 4.28 -8.95 -1.13
N ILE A 131 4.24 -9.30 0.16
CA ILE A 131 3.06 -9.93 0.75
C ILE A 131 1.84 -8.99 0.74
N TRP A 132 2.03 -7.68 0.95
CA TRP A 132 0.94 -6.71 0.86
C TRP A 132 0.43 -6.51 -0.57
N VAL A 133 1.31 -6.48 -1.58
CA VAL A 133 0.87 -6.47 -2.99
C VAL A 133 0.10 -7.75 -3.34
N LEU A 134 0.53 -8.92 -2.86
CA LEU A 134 -0.20 -10.17 -3.02
C LEU A 134 -1.58 -10.12 -2.34
N ALA A 135 -1.65 -9.57 -1.12
CA ALA A 135 -2.90 -9.39 -0.39
C ALA A 135 -3.87 -8.44 -1.14
N ILE A 136 -3.37 -7.35 -1.72
CA ILE A 136 -4.15 -6.47 -2.60
C ILE A 136 -4.71 -7.25 -3.80
N GLY A 137 -3.88 -8.06 -4.46
CA GLY A 137 -4.32 -8.90 -5.57
C GLY A 137 -5.41 -9.90 -5.18
N LEU A 138 -5.20 -10.66 -4.11
CA LEU A 138 -6.19 -11.62 -3.60
C LEU A 138 -7.51 -10.94 -3.22
N HIS A 139 -7.43 -9.80 -2.54
CA HIS A 139 -8.60 -9.01 -2.17
C HIS A 139 -9.35 -8.49 -3.41
N THR A 140 -8.61 -8.00 -4.42
CA THR A 140 -9.18 -7.54 -5.69
C THR A 140 -9.90 -8.68 -6.41
N TRP A 141 -9.27 -9.85 -6.53
CA TRP A 141 -9.90 -11.02 -7.14
C TRP A 141 -11.18 -11.43 -6.40
N TYR A 142 -11.11 -11.54 -5.08
CA TYR A 142 -12.28 -11.89 -4.26
C TYR A 142 -13.42 -10.87 -4.42
N SER A 143 -13.09 -9.58 -4.40
CA SER A 143 -14.05 -8.48 -4.55
C SER A 143 -14.73 -8.47 -5.92
N VAL A 144 -13.98 -8.74 -6.99
CA VAL A 144 -14.49 -8.79 -8.38
C VAL A 144 -15.48 -9.94 -8.59
N THR A 145 -15.43 -11.01 -7.78
CA THR A 145 -16.45 -12.07 -7.79
C THR A 145 -17.77 -11.68 -7.09
N GLY A 146 -17.90 -10.42 -6.66
CA GLY A 146 -19.10 -9.91 -5.97
C GLY A 146 -19.14 -10.25 -4.48
N ARG A 147 -18.06 -10.83 -3.93
CA ARG A 147 -17.97 -11.19 -2.51
C ARG A 147 -17.30 -10.07 -1.72
N LYS A 148 -17.73 -9.86 -0.47
CA LYS A 148 -17.10 -8.93 0.47
C LYS A 148 -16.66 -9.68 1.71
N LEU A 149 -15.49 -9.35 2.23
CA LEU A 149 -15.03 -9.88 3.51
C LEU A 149 -15.68 -9.09 4.64
N GLY A 150 -16.17 -9.78 5.66
CA GLY A 150 -16.62 -9.14 6.89
C GLY A 150 -15.46 -8.39 7.55
N TYR A 151 -15.75 -7.26 8.21
CA TYR A 151 -14.74 -6.39 8.80
C TYR A 151 -13.81 -7.13 9.78
N PHE A 152 -14.37 -8.00 10.63
CA PHE A 152 -13.59 -8.77 11.61
C PHE A 152 -12.58 -9.72 10.92
N ALA A 153 -13.04 -10.49 9.93
CA ALA A 153 -12.17 -11.40 9.18
C ALA A 153 -11.07 -10.64 8.43
N PHE A 154 -11.42 -9.51 7.82
CA PHE A 154 -10.46 -8.65 7.11
C PHE A 154 -9.37 -8.10 8.05
N THR A 155 -9.75 -7.54 9.21
CA THR A 155 -8.79 -7.03 10.19
C THR A 155 -7.93 -8.13 10.79
N SER A 156 -8.51 -9.31 11.04
CA SER A 156 -7.74 -10.49 11.48
C SER A 156 -6.69 -10.91 10.44
N CYS A 157 -7.01 -10.85 9.14
CA CYS A 157 -6.04 -11.09 8.07
C CYS A 157 -4.89 -10.08 8.10
N ILE A 158 -5.18 -8.78 8.30
CA ILE A 158 -4.15 -7.74 8.39
C ILE A 158 -3.16 -8.03 9.52
N VAL A 159 -3.68 -8.32 10.71
CA VAL A 159 -2.85 -8.62 11.89
C VAL A 159 -2.02 -9.88 11.65
N SER A 160 -2.63 -10.91 11.06
CA SER A 160 -1.95 -12.18 10.77
C SER A 160 -0.82 -12.00 9.76
N ILE A 161 -1.00 -11.16 8.73
CA ILE A 161 0.05 -10.85 7.75
C ILE A 161 1.25 -10.18 8.42
N TRP A 162 1.02 -9.18 9.29
CA TRP A 162 2.13 -8.54 10.02
C TRP A 162 2.85 -9.50 10.96
N ILE A 163 2.10 -10.29 11.74
CA ILE A 163 2.69 -11.31 12.61
C ILE A 163 3.55 -12.26 11.78
N PHE A 164 3.04 -12.71 10.64
CA PHE A 164 3.78 -13.59 9.75
C PHE A 164 5.09 -12.95 9.23
N ILE A 165 5.05 -11.72 8.74
CA ILE A 165 6.26 -10.99 8.28
C ILE A 165 7.27 -10.84 9.43
N LEU A 166 6.81 -10.46 10.61
CA LEU A 166 7.67 -10.27 11.78
C LEU A 166 8.28 -11.59 12.26
N VAL A 167 7.52 -12.68 12.26
CA VAL A 167 8.03 -14.02 12.59
C VAL A 167 9.16 -14.40 11.64
N LEU A 168 8.98 -14.21 10.33
CA LEU A 168 10.05 -14.47 9.35
C LEU A 168 11.30 -13.63 9.61
N ALA A 169 11.14 -12.36 9.98
CA ALA A 169 12.26 -11.46 10.26
C ALA A 169 13.00 -11.79 11.56
N VAL A 170 12.31 -12.35 12.56
CA VAL A 170 12.85 -12.65 13.89
C VAL A 170 13.59 -13.99 13.96
N ILE A 171 13.13 -15.01 13.23
CA ILE A 171 13.67 -16.38 13.31
C ILE A 171 15.20 -16.41 13.14
N GLY A 172 15.70 -15.72 12.12
CA GLY A 172 17.13 -15.69 11.79
C GLY A 172 18.00 -15.05 12.88
N PRO A 173 17.74 -13.78 13.26
CA PRO A 173 18.47 -13.10 14.34
C PRO A 173 18.40 -13.82 15.69
N ILE A 174 17.28 -14.46 16.05
CA ILE A 174 17.20 -15.24 17.30
C ILE A 174 18.10 -16.47 17.22
N SER A 175 18.10 -17.17 16.09
CA SER A 175 18.84 -18.44 15.94
C SER A 175 20.35 -18.21 15.86
N HIS A 176 20.76 -17.16 15.14
CA HIS A 176 22.17 -16.94 14.75
C HIS A 176 22.82 -15.69 15.37
N LYS A 177 22.07 -14.94 16.19
CA LYS A 177 22.52 -13.76 16.95
C LYS A 177 23.21 -12.72 16.05
N SER A 178 24.34 -12.18 16.48
CA SER A 178 25.10 -11.13 15.79
C SER A 178 25.70 -11.56 14.46
N THR A 179 25.82 -12.87 14.19
CA THR A 179 26.40 -13.38 12.94
C THR A 179 25.41 -13.39 11.76
N TYR A 180 24.13 -13.11 12.02
CA TYR A 180 23.06 -13.23 11.05
C TYR A 180 23.06 -12.11 10.02
N PHE A 181 23.19 -10.86 10.45
CA PHE A 181 23.26 -9.69 9.55
C PHE A 181 24.70 -9.21 9.41
N VAL A 182 25.21 -9.27 8.19
CA VAL A 182 26.60 -8.95 7.83
C VAL A 182 26.63 -8.22 6.49
N SER A 183 27.78 -7.67 6.10
CA SER A 183 27.93 -7.13 4.75
C SER A 183 27.72 -8.22 3.70
N THR A 184 26.95 -7.90 2.67
CA THR A 184 26.72 -8.77 1.50
C THR A 184 27.21 -8.11 0.20
N GLY A 185 28.23 -7.26 0.34
CA GLY A 185 28.82 -6.46 -0.73
C GLY A 185 28.42 -4.99 -0.60
N ALA A 186 27.20 -4.65 -0.98
CA ALA A 186 26.73 -3.26 -1.08
C ALA A 186 25.89 -2.76 0.11
N TRP A 187 25.36 -3.67 0.93
CA TRP A 187 24.58 -3.37 2.12
C TRP A 187 24.65 -4.52 3.13
N CYS A 188 24.23 -4.24 4.37
CA CYS A 188 24.07 -5.27 5.38
C CYS A 188 22.77 -6.06 5.20
N TRP A 189 22.89 -7.38 5.15
CA TRP A 189 21.77 -8.30 5.00
C TRP A 189 22.13 -9.70 5.53
N ILE A 190 21.22 -10.68 5.36
CA ILE A 190 21.40 -12.06 5.85
C ILE A 190 22.73 -12.63 5.36
N ASN A 191 23.51 -13.26 6.24
CA ASN A 191 24.80 -13.88 5.93
C ASN A 191 24.69 -14.97 4.85
N GLU A 192 25.69 -15.05 3.97
CA GLU A 192 25.74 -16.02 2.86
C GLU A 192 25.96 -17.46 3.28
N ASN A 193 26.47 -17.66 4.49
CA ASN A 193 26.61 -18.99 5.09
C ASN A 193 25.23 -19.61 5.40
N TYR A 194 24.20 -18.78 5.64
CA TYR A 194 22.84 -19.20 5.96
C TYR A 194 21.96 -19.23 4.70
N ARG A 195 22.37 -20.03 3.71
CA ARG A 195 21.70 -20.11 2.39
C ARG A 195 20.25 -20.57 2.49
N LEU A 196 19.98 -21.55 3.35
CA LEU A 196 18.63 -22.10 3.52
C LEU A 196 17.70 -21.03 4.11
N GLU A 197 18.17 -20.29 5.10
CA GLU A 197 17.45 -19.20 5.74
C GLU A 197 17.20 -18.04 4.78
N ARG A 198 18.18 -17.68 3.94
CA ARG A 198 17.97 -16.69 2.86
C ARG A 198 16.82 -17.09 1.93
N VAL A 199 16.75 -18.36 1.54
CA VAL A 199 15.67 -18.86 0.68
C VAL A 199 14.34 -18.87 1.44
N LEU A 200 14.27 -19.54 2.58
CA LEU A 200 13.02 -19.82 3.28
C LEU A 200 12.43 -18.60 4.01
N LEU A 201 13.27 -17.70 4.54
CA LEU A 201 12.80 -16.55 5.30
C LEU A 201 12.61 -15.30 4.43
N HIS A 202 13.19 -15.27 3.22
CA HIS A 202 13.17 -14.07 2.37
C HIS A 202 12.75 -14.38 0.94
N TYR A 203 13.62 -15.02 0.13
CA TYR A 203 13.41 -15.11 -1.31
C TYR A 203 12.18 -15.92 -1.73
N MET A 204 11.87 -17.01 -1.05
CA MET A 204 10.71 -17.84 -1.34
C MET A 204 9.42 -17.00 -1.32
N TRP A 205 9.29 -16.12 -0.33
CA TRP A 205 8.10 -15.29 -0.15
C TRP A 205 8.01 -14.17 -1.17
N ILE A 206 9.14 -13.53 -1.50
CA ILE A 206 9.20 -12.50 -2.55
C ILE A 206 8.84 -13.10 -3.90
N LEU A 207 9.43 -14.24 -4.26
CA LEU A 207 9.13 -14.93 -5.52
C LEU A 207 7.69 -15.44 -5.58
N LEU A 208 7.18 -15.97 -4.46
CA LEU A 208 5.77 -16.39 -4.35
C LEU A 208 4.82 -15.20 -4.53
N ALA A 209 5.12 -14.05 -3.93
CA ALA A 209 4.34 -12.82 -4.10
C ALA A 209 4.38 -12.33 -5.55
N GLN A 210 5.54 -12.28 -6.18
CA GLN A 210 5.70 -11.88 -7.58
C GLN A 210 4.93 -12.81 -8.53
N PHE A 211 5.15 -14.12 -8.43
CA PHE A 211 4.45 -15.08 -9.29
C PHE A 211 2.94 -15.11 -9.00
N GLY A 212 2.56 -15.14 -7.73
CA GLY A 212 1.17 -15.18 -7.29
C GLY A 212 0.38 -13.96 -7.76
N THR A 213 0.95 -12.77 -7.66
CA THR A 213 0.31 -11.54 -8.16
C THR A 213 0.11 -11.57 -9.67
N VAL A 214 1.11 -11.98 -10.46
CA VAL A 214 0.96 -12.13 -11.92
C VAL A 214 -0.17 -13.10 -12.26
N VAL A 215 -0.24 -14.26 -11.60
CA VAL A 215 -1.30 -15.26 -11.82
C VAL A 215 -2.67 -14.69 -11.48
N ILE A 216 -2.81 -14.07 -10.30
CA ILE A 216 -4.09 -13.50 -9.85
C ILE A 216 -4.58 -12.42 -10.81
N TYR A 217 -3.71 -11.50 -11.22
CA TYR A 217 -4.12 -10.43 -12.12
C TYR A 217 -4.41 -10.92 -13.54
N THR A 218 -3.72 -11.97 -13.98
CA THR A 218 -4.07 -12.69 -15.21
C THR A 218 -5.49 -13.27 -15.12
N ILE A 219 -5.83 -13.92 -14.00
CA ILE A 219 -7.18 -14.44 -13.74
C ILE A 219 -8.22 -13.31 -13.73
N VAL A 220 -7.95 -12.21 -13.01
CA VAL A 220 -8.84 -11.03 -12.94
C VAL A 220 -9.06 -10.44 -14.32
N PHE A 221 -8.01 -10.31 -15.14
CA PHE A 221 -8.10 -9.81 -16.50
C PHE A 221 -9.03 -10.67 -17.36
N PHE A 222 -8.82 -11.99 -17.37
CA PHE A 222 -9.67 -12.91 -18.13
C PHE A 222 -11.11 -12.93 -17.61
N TYR A 223 -11.31 -12.88 -16.29
CA TYR A 223 -12.64 -12.81 -15.69
C TYR A 223 -13.39 -11.54 -16.12
N LEU A 224 -12.75 -10.37 -16.00
CA LEU A 224 -13.34 -9.09 -16.40
C LEU A 224 -13.64 -9.05 -17.90
N ARG A 225 -12.74 -9.59 -18.74
CA ARG A 225 -12.93 -9.64 -20.19
C ARG A 225 -14.09 -10.55 -20.57
N ARG A 226 -14.20 -11.73 -19.96
CA ARG A 226 -15.31 -12.66 -20.19
C ARG A 226 -16.64 -12.05 -19.74
N HIS A 227 -16.67 -11.47 -18.55
CA HIS A 227 -17.87 -10.83 -18.02
C HIS A 227 -18.30 -9.61 -18.87
N ALA A 228 -17.35 -8.83 -19.40
CA ALA A 228 -17.66 -7.75 -20.32
C ALA A 228 -18.27 -8.26 -21.63
N ASN A 229 -17.80 -9.39 -22.16
CA ASN A 229 -18.32 -9.97 -23.40
C ASN A 229 -19.67 -10.68 -23.25
N GLN A 230 -20.02 -11.16 -22.05
CA GLN A 230 -21.27 -11.88 -21.78
C GLN A 230 -22.44 -10.96 -21.41
N VAL A 231 -22.16 -9.74 -20.95
CA VAL A 231 -23.19 -8.81 -20.46
C VAL A 231 -23.41 -7.70 -21.48
N GLU A 232 -24.61 -7.70 -22.09
CA GLU A 232 -25.09 -6.66 -23.00
C GLU A 232 -24.88 -5.26 -22.39
N PRO A 233 -24.38 -4.26 -23.15
CA PRO A 233 -24.08 -2.93 -22.63
C PRO A 233 -25.24 -2.27 -21.87
N ALA A 234 -26.47 -2.53 -22.30
CA ALA A 234 -27.71 -2.02 -21.70
C ALA A 234 -28.07 -2.67 -20.34
N SER A 235 -27.60 -3.89 -20.08
CA SER A 235 -27.87 -4.64 -18.83
C SER A 235 -26.83 -4.39 -17.72
N ARG A 236 -25.77 -3.62 -18.00
CA ARG A 236 -24.73 -3.32 -17.01
C ARG A 236 -25.22 -2.30 -16.00
N SER A 237 -25.52 -2.78 -14.79
CA SER A 237 -25.73 -1.93 -13.61
C SER A 237 -24.57 -0.91 -13.47
N PRO A 238 -24.84 0.35 -13.09
CA PRO A 238 -23.82 1.37 -12.81
C PRO A 238 -22.74 0.88 -11.83
N SER A 239 -23.13 0.04 -10.86
CA SER A 239 -22.24 -0.60 -9.88
C SER A 239 -21.19 -1.51 -10.54
N SER A 240 -21.59 -2.33 -11.52
CA SER A 240 -20.68 -3.26 -12.22
C SER A 240 -19.65 -2.52 -13.08
N ARG A 241 -20.04 -1.40 -13.72
CA ARG A 241 -19.11 -0.53 -14.47
C ARG A 241 -18.09 0.13 -13.53
N LYS A 242 -18.52 0.60 -12.36
CA LYS A 242 -17.66 1.19 -11.33
C LYS A 242 -16.63 0.18 -10.79
N ILE A 243 -17.05 -1.07 -10.50
CA ILE A 243 -16.17 -2.15 -10.03
C ILE A 243 -15.13 -2.55 -11.10
N GLY A 244 -15.53 -2.71 -12.37
CA GLY A 244 -14.61 -3.05 -13.45
C GLY A 244 -13.57 -1.96 -13.75
N ARG A 245 -13.93 -0.68 -13.54
CA ARG A 245 -13.03 0.47 -13.74
C ARG A 245 -12.03 0.61 -12.59
N ALA A 246 -12.49 0.49 -11.33
CA ALA A 246 -11.61 0.47 -10.16
C ALA A 246 -10.63 -0.72 -10.20
N ALA A 247 -11.10 -1.91 -10.57
CA ALA A 247 -10.24 -3.08 -10.73
C ALA A 247 -9.18 -2.89 -11.82
N ARG A 248 -9.49 -2.16 -12.91
CA ARG A 248 -8.54 -1.86 -13.99
C ARG A 248 -7.43 -0.90 -13.53
N SER A 249 -7.75 0.09 -12.70
CA SER A 249 -6.74 1.01 -12.12
C SER A 249 -5.86 0.34 -11.04
N MET A 250 -6.37 -0.69 -10.36
CA MET A 250 -5.60 -1.43 -9.34
C MET A 250 -4.59 -2.44 -9.94
N VAL A 251 -4.54 -2.60 -11.27
CA VAL A 251 -3.58 -3.50 -11.97
C VAL A 251 -2.17 -2.88 -12.04
N PHE A 252 -2.06 -1.57 -11.92
CA PHE A 252 -0.76 -0.89 -12.04
C PHE A 252 0.19 -1.19 -10.86
N TYR A 253 -0.33 -1.39 -9.65
CA TYR A 253 0.49 -1.68 -8.46
C TYR A 253 1.29 -2.98 -8.61
N PRO A 254 0.69 -4.15 -8.91
CA PRO A 254 1.47 -5.37 -9.10
C PRO A 254 2.41 -5.34 -10.29
N ILE A 255 2.05 -4.65 -11.39
CA ILE A 255 2.94 -4.51 -12.55
C ILE A 255 4.18 -3.72 -12.15
N ALA A 256 3.98 -2.58 -11.48
CA ALA A 256 5.08 -1.76 -10.98
C ALA A 256 5.94 -2.57 -9.99
N TYR A 257 5.31 -3.23 -9.02
CA TYR A 257 6.00 -4.08 -8.04
C TYR A 257 6.86 -5.14 -8.73
N VAL A 258 6.30 -5.93 -9.66
CA VAL A 258 7.06 -6.98 -10.36
C VAL A 258 8.19 -6.38 -11.18
N ALA A 259 7.95 -5.31 -11.96
CA ALA A 259 8.97 -4.71 -12.81
C ALA A 259 10.15 -4.13 -12.01
N PHE A 260 9.88 -3.57 -10.83
CA PHE A 260 10.89 -2.90 -10.01
C PHE A 260 11.57 -3.84 -9.03
N SER A 261 10.87 -4.88 -8.55
CA SER A 261 11.41 -5.83 -7.58
C SER A 261 12.04 -7.08 -8.19
N LEU A 262 11.54 -7.62 -9.33
CA LEU A 262 12.01 -8.88 -9.93
C LEU A 262 13.50 -8.91 -10.32
N PRO A 263 14.10 -7.83 -10.84
CA PRO A 263 15.52 -7.87 -11.25
C PRO A 263 16.48 -8.22 -10.10
N LEU A 264 16.20 -7.77 -8.88
CA LEU A 264 17.05 -7.99 -7.72
C LEU A 264 17.18 -9.48 -7.31
N PRO A 265 16.08 -10.23 -7.03
CA PRO A 265 16.14 -11.66 -6.77
C PRO A 265 16.59 -12.45 -8.01
N ALA A 266 16.27 -12.01 -9.24
CA ALA A 266 16.76 -12.67 -10.45
C ALA A 266 18.29 -12.69 -10.54
N GLY A 267 18.96 -11.56 -10.22
CA GLY A 267 20.43 -11.53 -10.13
C GLY A 267 21.00 -12.46 -9.06
N ARG A 268 20.31 -12.59 -7.91
CA ARG A 268 20.73 -13.50 -6.83
C ARG A 268 20.54 -14.97 -7.20
N LEU A 269 19.47 -15.31 -7.91
CA LEU A 269 19.27 -16.65 -8.49
C LEU A 269 20.35 -16.97 -9.54
N ALA A 270 20.74 -15.99 -10.36
CA ALA A 270 21.83 -16.15 -11.32
C ALA A 270 23.16 -16.50 -10.63
N LEU A 271 23.50 -15.84 -9.51
CA LEU A 271 24.68 -16.20 -8.70
C LEU A 271 24.62 -17.66 -8.22
N TRP A 272 23.46 -18.13 -7.77
CA TRP A 272 23.31 -19.54 -7.35
C TRP A 272 23.38 -20.54 -8.49
N SER A 273 23.05 -20.12 -9.71
CA SER A 273 23.26 -20.93 -10.92
C SER A 273 24.73 -20.99 -11.38
N GLY A 274 25.65 -20.37 -10.64
CA GLY A 274 27.08 -20.34 -10.96
C GLY A 274 27.48 -19.24 -11.94
N ARG A 275 26.60 -18.27 -12.23
CA ARG A 275 26.94 -17.10 -13.05
C ARG A 275 27.53 -16.01 -12.17
N GLU A 276 28.52 -15.28 -12.69
CA GLU A 276 29.04 -14.10 -12.01
C GLU A 276 28.18 -12.88 -12.33
N VAL A 277 27.78 -12.14 -11.29
CA VAL A 277 26.97 -10.93 -11.40
C VAL A 277 27.66 -9.83 -10.62
N SER A 278 27.89 -8.68 -11.26
CA SER A 278 28.63 -7.56 -10.66
C SER A 278 27.86 -6.88 -9.54
N LEU A 279 28.57 -6.25 -8.59
CA LEU A 279 27.97 -5.39 -7.58
C LEU A 279 27.21 -4.21 -8.19
N ASN A 280 27.67 -3.69 -9.32
CA ASN A 280 27.01 -2.61 -10.05
C ASN A 280 25.59 -3.01 -10.49
N TYR A 281 25.40 -4.26 -10.92
CA TYR A 281 24.07 -4.79 -11.22
C TYR A 281 23.18 -4.81 -9.97
N PHE A 282 23.72 -5.26 -8.83
CA PHE A 282 22.97 -5.27 -7.57
C PHE A 282 22.62 -3.87 -7.09
N CYS A 283 23.50 -2.88 -7.25
CA CYS A 283 23.20 -1.48 -6.94
C CYS A 283 22.14 -0.89 -7.91
N ALA A 284 22.22 -1.18 -9.20
CA ALA A 284 21.23 -0.72 -10.17
C ALA A 284 19.83 -1.31 -9.91
N THR A 285 19.77 -2.63 -9.66
CA THR A 285 18.50 -3.31 -9.33
C THR A 285 18.00 -2.94 -7.94
N ALA A 286 18.89 -2.68 -6.97
CA ALA A 286 18.51 -2.11 -5.69
C ALA A 286 17.92 -0.71 -5.87
N THR A 287 18.46 0.13 -6.75
CA THR A 287 17.90 1.46 -7.04
C THR A 287 16.46 1.37 -7.59
N LEU A 288 16.17 0.37 -8.42
CA LEU A 288 14.79 0.08 -8.84
C LEU A 288 13.93 -0.36 -7.65
N MET A 289 14.39 -1.34 -6.88
CA MET A 289 13.67 -1.87 -5.73
C MET A 289 13.38 -0.78 -4.67
N THR A 290 14.33 0.12 -4.40
CA THR A 290 14.14 1.22 -3.44
C THR A 290 13.15 2.27 -3.93
N SER A 291 12.94 2.37 -5.25
CA SER A 291 11.98 3.32 -5.81
C SER A 291 10.52 2.86 -5.75
N CYS A 292 10.24 1.62 -5.32
CA CYS A 292 8.87 1.08 -5.19
C CYS A 292 7.97 2.01 -4.35
N GLY A 293 8.42 2.46 -3.18
CA GLY A 293 7.62 3.34 -2.32
C GLY A 293 7.24 4.66 -2.99
N LEU A 294 8.17 5.29 -3.72
CA LEU A 294 7.84 6.47 -4.53
C LEU A 294 6.80 6.14 -5.60
N VAL A 295 6.98 5.05 -6.34
CA VAL A 295 6.04 4.63 -7.39
C VAL A 295 4.66 4.35 -6.82
N ASP A 296 4.55 3.67 -5.67
CA ASP A 296 3.30 3.36 -5.01
C ASP A 296 2.58 4.62 -4.50
N THR A 297 3.32 5.63 -4.03
CA THR A 297 2.72 6.93 -3.69
C THR A 297 2.17 7.64 -4.92
N ILE A 298 2.87 7.60 -6.05
CA ILE A 298 2.40 8.16 -7.32
C ILE A 298 1.15 7.42 -7.79
N LEU A 299 1.18 6.08 -7.79
CA LEU A 299 0.03 5.26 -8.15
C LEU A 299 -1.18 5.55 -7.26
N TYR A 300 -0.98 5.75 -5.96
CA TYR A 300 -2.07 6.16 -5.06
C TYR A 300 -2.66 7.51 -5.45
N THR A 301 -1.82 8.52 -5.67
CA THR A 301 -2.31 9.85 -6.04
C THR A 301 -3.03 9.85 -7.39
N LEU A 302 -2.52 9.12 -8.39
CA LEU A 302 -3.14 8.99 -9.71
C LEU A 302 -4.45 8.21 -9.65
N THR A 303 -4.47 7.06 -8.97
CA THR A 303 -5.67 6.25 -8.77
C THR A 303 -6.76 7.09 -8.11
N ARG A 304 -6.40 7.85 -7.05
CA ARG A 304 -7.32 8.76 -6.38
C ARG A 304 -7.82 9.88 -7.30
N ARG A 305 -6.95 10.50 -8.12
CA ARG A 305 -7.35 11.58 -9.04
C ARG A 305 -8.31 11.08 -10.12
N VAL A 306 -7.99 9.98 -10.80
CA VAL A 306 -8.83 9.39 -11.85
C VAL A 306 -10.23 9.07 -11.31
N LEU A 307 -10.29 8.48 -10.11
CA LEU A 307 -11.56 8.14 -9.46
C LEU A 307 -12.36 9.37 -9.01
N VAL A 308 -11.73 10.53 -8.79
CA VAL A 308 -12.41 11.77 -8.44
C VAL A 308 -12.90 12.52 -9.69
N THR A 309 -12.08 12.59 -10.74
CA THR A 309 -12.39 13.33 -11.97
C THR A 309 -13.51 12.67 -12.78
N GLU A 310 -13.46 11.35 -12.95
CA GLU A 310 -14.36 10.64 -13.88
C GLU A 310 -15.83 10.59 -13.44
N ILE A 311 -16.12 10.87 -12.16
CA ILE A 311 -17.49 10.95 -11.66
C ILE A 311 -17.96 12.41 -11.47
N GLY A 312 -17.07 13.38 -11.58
CA GLY A 312 -17.44 14.76 -11.94
C GLY A 312 -18.04 14.82 -13.35
N ASP A 313 -17.39 14.16 -14.32
CA ASP A 313 -17.84 14.18 -15.73
C ASP A 313 -19.11 13.34 -15.98
N GLY A 314 -19.30 12.27 -15.21
CA GLY A 314 -20.50 11.42 -15.30
C GLY A 314 -21.79 12.08 -14.79
N SER A 315 -21.68 13.12 -13.96
CA SER A 315 -22.81 13.92 -13.46
C SER A 315 -23.33 14.89 -14.53
N LEU A 316 -22.41 15.51 -15.30
CA LEU A 316 -22.76 16.45 -16.37
C LEU A 316 -23.41 15.78 -17.60
N GLY A 317 -23.03 14.54 -17.92
CA GLY A 317 -23.53 13.86 -19.14
C GLY A 317 -24.97 13.34 -19.08
N THR A 318 -25.61 13.31 -17.90
CA THR A 318 -27.00 12.86 -17.74
C THR A 318 -28.05 13.97 -17.85
N ALA A 319 -27.64 15.23 -17.87
CA ALA A 319 -28.56 16.37 -17.91
C ALA A 319 -29.04 16.75 -19.34
N GLU A 320 -28.42 16.23 -20.41
CA GLU A 320 -28.72 16.65 -21.79
C GLU A 320 -29.70 15.76 -22.58
N SER A 321 -30.25 14.66 -22.01
CA SER A 321 -31.05 13.70 -22.80
C SER A 321 -32.53 13.53 -22.41
N VAL A 322 -33.11 14.41 -21.58
CA VAL A 322 -34.54 14.34 -21.24
C VAL A 322 -35.27 15.61 -21.66
N GLY A 323 -35.94 15.54 -22.81
CA GLY A 323 -37.17 16.30 -23.06
C GLY A 323 -37.22 17.08 -24.37
N ASP A 324 -37.61 16.42 -25.46
CA ASP A 324 -38.30 17.11 -26.57
C ASP A 324 -39.57 16.34 -26.97
N ASN A 325 -40.72 16.96 -26.70
CA ASN A 325 -42.01 16.90 -27.43
C ASN A 325 -43.23 17.13 -26.51
N ARG A 326 -43.78 18.36 -26.50
CA ARG A 326 -45.22 18.70 -26.77
C ARG A 326 -45.64 20.12 -26.34
N VAL A 327 -45.83 20.98 -27.34
CA VAL A 327 -46.93 21.93 -27.65
C VAL A 327 -47.93 22.39 -26.54
N MET A 328 -47.82 23.70 -26.22
CA MET A 328 -48.83 24.81 -26.18
C MET A 328 -49.87 25.03 -25.03
N MET A 329 -49.75 26.24 -24.44
CA MET A 329 -50.71 27.21 -23.83
C MET A 329 -51.46 26.92 -22.51
N SER A 330 -51.15 27.69 -21.45
CA SER A 330 -51.86 28.93 -21.04
C SER A 330 -51.53 29.39 -19.61
N SER A 331 -51.25 30.69 -19.46
CA SER A 331 -51.42 31.60 -18.31
C SER A 331 -50.86 31.28 -16.92
N GLY A 332 -49.95 32.16 -16.47
CA GLY A 332 -50.01 32.77 -15.13
C GLY A 332 -49.21 32.13 -14.01
N MET A 333 -47.93 32.49 -13.86
CA MET A 333 -47.32 32.92 -12.59
C MET A 333 -45.81 33.19 -12.77
N ARG A 334 -45.37 34.34 -12.26
CA ARG A 334 -43.99 34.83 -12.30
C ARG A 334 -43.17 34.04 -11.27
N MET A 335 -42.39 33.05 -11.71
CA MET A 335 -41.46 32.32 -10.84
C MET A 335 -40.04 32.90 -10.94
N GLN A 336 -39.53 33.27 -9.78
CA GLN A 336 -38.26 33.96 -9.55
C GLN A 336 -37.08 33.04 -9.87
N ARG A 337 -36.18 33.54 -10.73
CA ARG A 337 -34.93 32.91 -11.17
C ARG A 337 -34.01 32.68 -9.96
N ARG A 338 -33.91 31.44 -9.46
CA ARG A 338 -32.83 31.01 -8.55
C ARG A 338 -31.64 30.48 -9.34
N ARG A 339 -30.46 30.84 -8.85
CA ARG A 339 -29.15 30.75 -9.47
C ARG A 339 -28.48 29.44 -9.03
N GLY A 340 -28.26 28.54 -10.00
CA GLY A 340 -27.31 27.41 -10.04
C GLY A 340 -27.01 26.64 -8.76
N ASP A 341 -27.64 25.47 -8.61
CA ASP A 341 -27.09 24.36 -7.82
C ASP A 341 -26.10 23.57 -8.71
N ASP A 342 -24.89 23.41 -8.21
CA ASP A 342 -23.74 22.81 -8.89
C ASP A 342 -23.87 21.27 -8.91
N PRO A 343 -23.90 20.59 -10.09
CA PRO A 343 -24.15 19.15 -10.17
C PRO A 343 -22.86 18.36 -9.95
N SER A 344 -22.46 18.15 -8.70
CA SER A 344 -21.35 17.24 -8.35
C SER A 344 -21.76 16.21 -7.29
N ASP A 345 -22.78 15.43 -7.62
CA ASP A 345 -23.33 14.38 -6.76
C ASP A 345 -23.17 13.00 -7.43
N SER A 346 -22.21 12.18 -6.96
CA SER A 346 -22.12 10.70 -7.15
C SER A 346 -20.73 10.08 -6.86
N THR A 347 -19.70 10.90 -6.59
CA THR A 347 -18.27 10.49 -6.60
C THR A 347 -17.83 9.69 -5.38
N GLU A 348 -18.50 9.89 -4.26
CA GLU A 348 -18.03 9.47 -2.95
C GLU A 348 -18.63 8.12 -2.48
N GLU A 349 -19.56 7.54 -3.24
CA GLU A 349 -20.17 6.23 -2.96
C GLU A 349 -19.29 5.02 -3.32
N ILE A 350 -18.28 5.18 -4.19
CA ILE A 350 -17.38 4.07 -4.57
C ILE A 350 -16.42 3.72 -3.42
N PHE A 351 -16.12 4.69 -2.55
CA PHE A 351 -15.26 4.50 -1.38
C PHE A 351 -15.96 4.76 -0.04
N GLY A 352 -17.26 5.07 -0.05
CA GLY A 352 -18.07 5.29 1.15
C GLY A 352 -17.60 6.48 1.99
N ILE A 353 -17.15 7.56 1.37
CA ILE A 353 -16.55 8.71 2.05
C ILE A 353 -17.43 9.94 1.84
N VAL A 354 -18.52 10.12 2.60
CA VAL A 354 -19.39 11.30 2.44
C VAL A 354 -18.80 12.50 3.19
N LYS A 355 -18.57 13.63 2.52
CA LYS A 355 -18.15 14.90 3.17
C LYS A 355 -19.28 15.63 3.93
N THR A 356 -18.87 16.50 4.85
CA THR A 356 -19.74 17.43 5.56
C THR A 356 -20.07 18.65 4.68
N GLN A 357 -21.34 18.86 4.34
CA GLN A 357 -21.80 20.19 3.89
C GLN A 357 -21.96 21.09 5.12
N ARG A 358 -21.27 22.23 5.12
CA ARG A 358 -21.42 23.26 6.14
C ARG A 358 -22.69 24.06 5.82
N PHE A 359 -23.75 23.85 6.61
CA PHE A 359 -24.89 24.76 6.62
C PHE A 359 -24.49 26.02 7.38
N GLU A 360 -24.25 27.12 6.66
CA GLU A 360 -24.31 28.45 7.26
C GLU A 360 -25.79 28.79 7.46
N VAL A 361 -26.25 28.70 8.71
CA VAL A 361 -27.53 29.28 9.11
C VAL A 361 -27.27 30.77 9.31
N THR A 362 -27.52 31.57 8.27
CA THR A 362 -27.69 33.01 8.44
C THR A 362 -28.94 33.24 9.28
N GLY A 363 -28.76 33.53 10.56
CA GLY A 363 -29.83 33.96 11.45
C GLY A 363 -30.17 35.42 11.18
N GLU A 364 -31.39 35.68 10.69
CA GLU A 364 -32.05 36.97 10.90
C GLU A 364 -32.82 36.92 12.23
N PRO A 365 -32.79 37.98 13.06
CA PRO A 365 -33.50 38.00 14.32
C PRO A 365 -34.97 38.35 14.06
N VAL A 366 -35.88 37.47 14.47
CA VAL A 366 -37.30 37.81 14.60
C VAL A 366 -37.65 37.88 16.08
N THR A 367 -38.28 39.00 16.42
CA THR A 367 -38.68 39.53 17.71
C THR A 367 -39.54 38.59 18.56
N GLU A 368 -39.33 38.67 19.88
CA GLU A 368 -40.17 38.09 20.93
C GLU A 368 -41.62 38.56 20.81
N GLU A 369 -42.56 37.63 20.78
CA GLU A 369 -43.90 37.81 21.33
C GLU A 369 -44.28 36.59 22.18
N THR A 370 -44.41 36.85 23.48
CA THR A 370 -44.97 35.99 24.53
C THR A 370 -46.44 35.66 24.28
N PHE A 371 -46.85 34.39 24.44
CA PHE A 371 -48.18 34.05 24.94
C PHE A 371 -48.17 32.74 25.74
N ASP A 372 -48.70 32.85 26.95
CA ASP A 372 -48.78 31.85 28.01
C ASP A 372 -50.10 31.04 27.94
N VAL A 373 -50.15 29.97 28.75
CA VAL A 373 -51.32 29.24 29.28
C VAL A 373 -51.93 28.09 28.42
N VAL A 374 -51.80 26.84 28.89
CA VAL A 374 -52.83 26.03 29.60
C VAL A 374 -52.42 24.55 29.58
N LYS A 375 -52.30 23.98 30.78
CA LYS A 375 -51.98 22.58 31.06
C LYS A 375 -53.30 21.85 31.34
N THR A 376 -53.65 20.82 30.56
CA THR A 376 -54.80 19.95 30.88
C THR A 376 -54.38 18.49 30.92
N ARG A 377 -54.45 17.92 32.13
CA ARG A 377 -54.25 16.51 32.46
C ARG A 377 -55.61 15.85 32.43
N VAL A 378 -55.79 14.79 31.63
CA VAL A 378 -57.01 13.97 31.65
C VAL A 378 -56.63 12.57 32.15
N GLU A 379 -57.23 12.23 33.29
CA GLU A 379 -57.22 10.94 33.97
C GLU A 379 -58.62 10.34 33.74
N ILE A 380 -58.73 9.10 33.22
CA ILE A 380 -60.00 8.36 33.23
C ILE A 380 -59.76 6.94 33.71
N LYS A 381 -60.43 6.61 34.82
CA LYS A 381 -60.54 5.32 35.50
C LYS A 381 -61.71 4.52 34.92
N GLY A 382 -61.42 3.25 34.56
CA GLY A 382 -62.17 1.99 34.69
C GLY A 382 -63.71 1.87 34.57
N LYS A 383 -64.17 0.81 33.86
CA LYS A 383 -65.00 -0.32 34.36
C LYS A 383 -65.36 -1.31 33.21
N SER A 384 -65.05 -2.60 33.36
CA SER A 384 -66.00 -3.71 33.63
C SER A 384 -66.59 -4.42 32.40
N THR A 385 -66.11 -5.63 32.09
CA THR A 385 -66.84 -6.90 32.31
C THR A 385 -65.88 -8.08 32.20
#